data_AF-A0A7L4TMH6-F1
#
_entry.id   AF-A0A7L4TMH6-F1
#
_cell.length_a   1.000
_cell.length_b   1.000
_cell.length_c   1.000
_cell.angle_alpha   90.00
_cell.angle_beta   90.00
_cell.angle_gamma   90.00
#
_symmetry.space_group_name_H-M   'P 1'
#
loop_
_entity.id
_entity.type
_entity.pdbx_description
1 polymer ?
#
loop_
_entity_poly.entity_id
_entity_poly.type
_entity_poly.pdbx_seq_one_letter_code
_entity_poly.pdbx_strand_id
1 'polypeptide(L)'
;MKPLHLVLITLFFVATQSYSQVDVAKIKYNNREHYITTTIPYPIQGTFVPAGQKTPTTVLNPDGSGVIQYDDLTKKKINWGIECSDEGIPIFKEGFNSASYTFWYRPTDSNEWIYSQFSIHFTKKKMFLMGERMKEYVDFNVQ
;
A
#
# COMPACT_ATOMS: atom_id res chain seq x y z
N MET A 1 11.48 -52.62 -13.66
CA MET A 1 11.90 -51.22 -13.98
C MET A 1 11.87 -50.41 -12.69
N LYS A 2 12.85 -49.52 -12.54
CA LYS A 2 13.39 -49.00 -11.27
C LYS A 2 12.35 -48.20 -10.44
N PRO A 3 12.17 -48.46 -9.13
CA PRO A 3 11.33 -47.64 -8.25
C PRO A 3 11.91 -46.22 -8.04
N LEU A 4 13.16 -46.01 -8.46
CA LEU A 4 13.86 -44.73 -8.44
C LEU A 4 13.13 -43.63 -9.25
N HIS A 5 12.44 -44.00 -10.33
CA HIS A 5 11.73 -43.03 -11.16
C HIS A 5 10.48 -42.45 -10.50
N LEU A 6 9.87 -43.16 -9.55
CA LEU A 6 8.66 -42.68 -8.88
C LEU A 6 8.96 -41.61 -7.81
N VAL A 7 10.14 -41.70 -7.16
CA VAL A 7 10.59 -40.74 -6.15
C VAL A 7 11.01 -39.40 -6.77
N LEU A 8 11.54 -39.42 -7.99
CA LEU A 8 11.94 -38.21 -8.72
C LEU A 8 10.74 -37.34 -9.15
N ILE A 9 9.56 -37.94 -9.33
CA ILE A 9 8.35 -37.21 -9.74
C ILE A 9 7.68 -36.52 -8.54
N THR A 10 7.74 -37.10 -7.33
CA THR A 10 7.21 -36.47 -6.12
C THR A 10 8.09 -35.36 -5.57
N LEU A 11 9.42 -35.41 -5.78
CA LEU A 11 10.35 -34.39 -5.28
C LEU A 11 10.21 -33.04 -6.01
N PHE A 12 9.64 -33.02 -7.23
CA PHE A 12 9.47 -31.79 -8.01
C PHE A 12 8.30 -30.90 -7.59
N PHE A 13 7.43 -31.35 -6.66
CA PHE A 13 6.23 -30.59 -6.26
C PHE A 13 6.38 -29.75 -4.98
N VAL A 14 7.57 -29.68 -4.36
CA VAL A 14 7.75 -29.01 -3.05
C VAL A 14 8.38 -27.61 -3.16
N ALA A 15 8.80 -27.15 -4.33
CA ALA A 15 9.60 -25.93 -4.44
C ALA A 15 8.98 -24.84 -5.32
N THR A 16 7.84 -24.27 -4.91
CA THR A 16 7.54 -22.85 -5.21
C THR A 16 6.65 -22.27 -4.10
N GLN A 17 7.24 -21.96 -2.94
CA GLN A 17 6.72 -20.81 -2.20
C GLN A 17 7.13 -19.59 -3.03
N SER A 18 6.25 -19.13 -3.90
CA SER A 18 6.46 -17.88 -4.62
C SER A 18 6.60 -16.77 -3.58
N TYR A 19 7.82 -16.36 -3.29
CA TYR A 19 8.08 -15.05 -2.73
C TYR A 19 7.53 -14.06 -3.75
N SER A 20 6.31 -13.57 -3.51
CA SER A 20 5.72 -12.49 -4.30
C SER A 20 6.77 -11.39 -4.35
N GLN A 21 7.33 -11.16 -5.54
CA GLN A 21 8.22 -10.02 -5.74
C GLN A 21 7.43 -8.79 -5.32
N VAL A 22 8.03 -7.98 -4.44
CA VAL A 22 7.41 -6.70 -4.05
C VAL A 22 7.27 -5.90 -5.35
N ASP A 23 6.04 -5.56 -5.71
CA ASP A 23 5.80 -4.78 -6.92
C ASP A 23 6.30 -3.35 -6.68
N VAL A 24 7.26 -2.93 -7.49
CA VAL A 24 7.92 -1.62 -7.42
C VAL A 24 7.68 -0.91 -8.73
N ALA A 25 6.94 0.20 -8.65
CA ALA A 25 6.70 1.08 -9.78
C ALA A 25 7.61 2.31 -9.71
N LYS A 26 8.26 2.63 -10.83
CA LYS A 26 9.03 3.85 -10.99
C LYS A 26 8.13 5.00 -11.43
N ILE A 27 8.18 6.12 -10.73
CA ILE A 27 7.44 7.35 -11.06
C ILE A 27 8.41 8.51 -11.27
N LYS A 28 7.94 9.53 -11.99
CA LYS A 28 8.68 10.77 -12.21
C LYS A 28 7.92 11.94 -11.61
N TYR A 29 8.59 12.69 -10.75
CA TYR A 29 8.05 13.90 -10.13
C TYR A 29 9.13 14.98 -10.08
N ASN A 30 8.84 16.19 -10.55
CA ASN A 30 9.79 17.31 -10.59
C ASN A 30 11.18 16.94 -11.16
N ASN A 31 11.20 16.21 -12.28
CA ASN A 31 12.42 15.70 -12.93
C ASN A 31 13.29 14.76 -12.09
N ARG A 32 12.77 14.25 -10.97
CA ARG A 32 13.41 13.21 -10.15
C ARG A 32 12.64 11.91 -10.30
N GLU A 33 13.39 10.83 -10.17
CA GLU A 33 12.85 9.48 -10.17
C GLU A 33 12.54 9.09 -8.72
N HIS A 34 11.38 8.49 -8.53
CA HIS A 34 10.90 7.97 -7.26
C HIS A 34 10.41 6.54 -7.48
N TYR A 35 10.40 5.75 -6.43
CA TYR A 35 9.91 4.38 -6.44
C TYR A 35 8.76 4.27 -5.47
N ILE A 36 7.69 3.59 -5.89
CA ILE A 36 6.51 3.37 -5.08
C ILE A 36 6.16 1.89 -5.02
N THR A 37 5.62 1.47 -3.88
CA THR A 37 5.05 0.13 -3.68
C THR A 37 3.71 0.22 -2.96
N THR A 38 2.86 -0.78 -3.17
CA THR A 38 1.60 -0.94 -2.41
C THR A 38 1.77 -1.81 -1.17
N THR A 39 2.97 -2.38 -0.99
CA THR A 39 3.28 -3.33 0.08
C THR A 39 4.06 -2.64 1.19
N ILE A 40 3.46 -2.56 2.37
CA ILE A 40 4.11 -2.12 3.60
C ILE A 40 3.82 -3.16 4.70
N PRO A 41 4.57 -3.21 5.81
CA PRO A 41 4.33 -4.20 6.88
C PRO A 41 3.03 -3.97 7.69
N TYR A 42 2.07 -3.23 7.14
CA TYR A 42 0.81 -2.84 7.74
C TYR A 42 -0.33 -2.84 6.70
N PRO A 43 -1.59 -3.13 7.11
CA PRO A 43 -2.73 -3.28 6.21
C PRO A 43 -3.30 -1.93 5.71
N ILE A 44 -2.54 -1.25 4.86
CA ILE A 44 -2.90 0.07 4.28
C ILE A 44 -4.16 0.02 3.41
N GLN A 45 -4.44 -1.09 2.74
CA GLN A 45 -5.59 -1.19 1.83
C GLN A 45 -6.91 -1.08 2.58
N GLY A 46 -7.93 -0.51 1.95
CA GLY A 46 -9.27 -0.39 2.53
C GLY A 46 -9.87 1.00 2.35
N THR A 47 -10.90 1.28 3.16
CA THR A 47 -11.65 2.54 3.08
C THR A 47 -11.26 3.47 4.22
N PHE A 48 -10.87 4.69 3.88
CA PHE A 48 -10.59 5.78 4.79
C PHE A 48 -11.72 6.80 4.74
N VAL A 49 -12.12 7.31 5.91
CA VAL A 49 -13.19 8.30 6.05
C VAL A 49 -12.79 9.41 7.01
N PRO A 50 -13.25 10.65 6.84
CA PRO A 50 -13.08 11.70 7.84
C PRO A 50 -13.64 11.27 9.20
N ALA A 51 -13.01 11.74 10.27
CA ALA A 51 -13.44 11.41 11.62
C ALA A 51 -14.91 11.78 11.88
N GLY A 52 -15.71 10.82 12.35
CA GLY A 52 -17.13 11.01 12.64
C GLY A 52 -18.04 11.08 11.42
N GLN A 53 -17.53 10.84 10.21
CA GLN A 53 -18.30 10.90 8.97
C GLN A 53 -18.35 9.54 8.25
N LYS A 54 -19.33 9.38 7.36
CA LYS A 54 -19.41 8.23 6.44
C LYS A 54 -18.87 8.54 5.04
N THR A 55 -18.82 9.81 4.68
CA THR A 55 -18.37 10.34 3.39
C THR A 55 -17.74 11.72 3.61
N PRO A 56 -16.85 12.19 2.73
CA PRO A 56 -16.29 11.48 1.58
C PRO A 56 -15.42 10.29 1.95
N THR A 57 -15.30 9.32 1.03
CA THR A 57 -14.49 8.12 1.22
C THR A 57 -13.24 8.12 0.34
N THR A 58 -12.18 7.46 0.79
CA THR A 58 -11.04 7.10 -0.06
C THR A 58 -10.80 5.61 0.04
N VAL A 59 -10.83 4.92 -1.09
CA VAL A 59 -10.65 3.47 -1.19
C VAL A 59 -9.31 3.19 -1.84
N LEU A 60 -8.48 2.40 -1.17
CA LEU A 60 -7.18 1.92 -1.67
C LEU A 60 -7.24 0.41 -1.88
N ASN A 61 -7.05 -0.05 -3.12
CA ASN A 61 -7.03 -1.46 -3.48
C ASN A 61 -5.59 -2.02 -3.51
N PRO A 62 -5.38 -3.33 -3.25
CA PRO A 62 -4.04 -3.93 -3.17
C PRO A 62 -3.17 -3.79 -4.43
N ASP A 63 -3.80 -3.69 -5.60
CA ASP A 63 -3.16 -3.54 -6.91
C ASP A 63 -2.67 -2.11 -7.21
N GLY A 64 -2.76 -1.19 -6.25
CA GLY A 64 -2.38 0.21 -6.43
C GLY A 64 -3.44 1.04 -7.16
N SER A 65 -4.61 0.48 -7.44
CA SER A 65 -5.78 1.26 -7.86
C SER A 65 -6.55 1.79 -6.66
N GLY A 66 -7.34 2.83 -6.85
CA GLY A 66 -8.18 3.38 -5.80
C GLY A 66 -9.22 4.37 -6.31
N VAL A 67 -9.99 4.92 -5.37
CA VAL A 67 -10.98 5.98 -5.64
C VAL A 67 -10.93 7.01 -4.52
N ILE A 68 -10.76 8.29 -4.86
CA ILE A 68 -10.98 9.41 -3.95
C ILE A 68 -12.36 10.00 -4.23
N GLN A 69 -13.17 10.14 -3.19
CA GLN A 69 -14.36 10.97 -3.20
C GLN A 69 -14.02 12.36 -2.63
N TYR A 70 -14.47 13.41 -3.31
CA TYR A 70 -14.35 14.79 -2.86
C TYR A 70 -15.57 15.20 -2.03
N ASP A 71 -15.51 16.39 -1.43
CA ASP A 71 -16.55 16.91 -0.54
C ASP A 71 -17.89 17.13 -1.26
N ASP A 72 -17.86 17.42 -2.56
CA ASP A 72 -19.04 17.49 -3.44
C ASP A 72 -19.58 16.10 -3.86
N LEU A 73 -19.03 15.04 -3.27
CA LEU A 73 -19.32 13.63 -3.50
C LEU A 73 -18.92 13.10 -4.88
N THR A 74 -18.29 13.91 -5.73
CA THR A 74 -17.70 13.44 -6.98
C THR A 74 -16.56 12.47 -6.69
N LYS A 75 -16.36 11.51 -7.60
CA LYS A 75 -15.39 10.43 -7.44
C LYS A 75 -14.36 10.49 -8.56
N LYS A 76 -13.09 10.37 -8.21
CA LYS A 76 -12.00 10.14 -9.16
C LYS A 76 -11.27 8.85 -8.87
N LYS A 77 -11.08 8.06 -9.93
CA LYS A 77 -10.20 6.89 -9.88
C LYS A 77 -8.76 7.37 -9.79
N ILE A 78 -7.97 6.67 -9.01
CA ILE A 78 -6.55 6.99 -8.81
C ILE A 78 -5.69 5.75 -8.95
N ASN A 79 -4.41 5.97 -9.29
CA ASN A 79 -3.32 5.06 -8.97
C ASN A 79 -2.60 5.60 -7.74
N TRP A 80 -2.11 4.72 -6.86
CA TRP A 80 -1.44 5.10 -5.63
C TRP A 80 -0.27 4.16 -5.28
N GLY A 81 0.60 4.65 -4.40
CA GLY A 81 1.66 3.86 -3.78
C GLY A 81 2.33 4.61 -2.63
N ILE A 82 3.15 3.90 -1.86
CA ILE A 82 3.99 4.44 -0.79
C ILE A 82 5.43 4.53 -1.30
N GLU A 83 6.10 5.65 -1.02
CA GLU A 83 7.51 5.82 -1.36
C GLU A 83 8.37 4.68 -0.78
N CYS A 84 9.23 4.10 -1.61
CA CYS A 84 10.15 3.03 -1.26
C CYS A 84 11.53 3.23 -1.91
N SER A 85 12.48 2.37 -1.55
CA SER A 85 13.71 2.18 -2.33
C SER A 85 13.41 1.52 -3.69
N ASP A 86 14.40 1.50 -4.57
CA ASP A 86 14.41 0.72 -5.81
C ASP A 86 14.22 -0.79 -5.59
N GLU A 87 14.59 -1.30 -4.42
CA GLU A 87 14.35 -2.67 -3.97
C GLU A 87 12.94 -2.90 -3.39
N GLY A 88 12.11 -1.84 -3.28
CA GLY A 88 10.76 -1.94 -2.75
C GLY A 88 10.65 -1.85 -1.23
N ILE A 89 11.71 -1.45 -0.53
CA ILE A 89 11.70 -1.28 0.93
C ILE A 89 11.02 0.06 1.26
N PRO A 90 9.87 0.08 1.98
CA PRO A 90 9.15 1.32 2.26
C PRO A 90 9.99 2.33 3.05
N ILE A 91 10.00 3.58 2.61
CA ILE A 91 10.70 4.68 3.28
C ILE A 91 9.72 5.38 4.22
N PHE A 92 10.06 5.46 5.50
CA PHE A 92 9.24 6.12 6.51
C PHE A 92 10.07 6.91 7.51
N LYS A 93 9.41 7.87 8.16
CA LYS A 93 9.91 8.59 9.32
C LYS A 93 9.32 7.96 10.58
N GLU A 94 10.20 7.49 11.45
CA GLU A 94 9.83 6.99 12.77
C GLU A 94 9.46 8.13 13.72
N GLY A 95 8.44 7.91 14.54
CA GLY A 95 8.06 8.76 15.66
C GLY A 95 7.75 7.89 16.89
N PHE A 96 7.63 8.50 18.06
CA PHE A 96 7.55 7.81 19.35
C PHE A 96 6.53 6.65 19.43
N ASN A 97 5.39 6.76 18.72
CA ASN A 97 4.38 5.69 18.59
C ASN A 97 3.68 5.78 17.22
N SER A 98 4.45 6.13 16.19
CA SER A 98 3.90 6.33 14.87
C SER A 98 4.93 6.10 13.78
N ALA A 99 4.47 5.69 12.60
CA ALA A 99 5.26 5.71 11.37
C ALA A 99 4.59 6.64 10.36
N SER A 100 5.38 7.47 9.67
CA SER A 100 4.89 8.37 8.62
C SER A 100 5.56 8.05 7.29
N TYR A 101 4.75 7.87 6.25
CA TYR A 101 5.15 7.54 4.89
C TYR A 101 4.76 8.67 3.94
N THR A 102 5.51 8.78 2.84
CA THR A 102 5.08 9.58 1.69
C THR A 102 4.10 8.75 0.87
N PHE A 103 2.88 9.24 0.74
CA PHE A 103 1.83 8.63 -0.08
C PHE A 103 1.74 9.36 -1.41
N TRP A 104 1.98 8.63 -2.50
CA TRP A 104 1.83 9.11 -3.86
C TRP A 104 0.50 8.67 -4.43
N TYR A 105 -0.11 9.56 -5.19
CA TYR A 105 -1.29 9.23 -5.98
C TYR A 105 -1.39 10.10 -7.21
N ARG A 106 -2.11 9.61 -8.21
CA ARG A 106 -2.51 10.41 -9.37
C ARG A 106 -3.91 10.01 -9.82
N PRO A 107 -4.72 10.94 -10.33
CA PRO A 107 -5.93 10.60 -11.09
C PRO A 107 -5.59 9.76 -12.32
N THR A 108 -6.43 8.78 -12.68
CA THR A 108 -6.19 7.92 -13.86
C THR A 108 -6.27 8.68 -15.19
N ASP A 109 -6.90 9.84 -15.19
CA ASP A 109 -7.03 10.76 -16.32
C ASP A 109 -5.89 11.81 -16.36
N SER A 110 -4.91 11.72 -15.46
CA SER A 110 -3.74 12.60 -15.40
C SER A 110 -2.43 11.82 -15.34
N ASN A 111 -1.37 12.40 -15.89
CA ASN A 111 -0.01 11.88 -15.77
C ASN A 111 0.77 12.47 -14.59
N GLU A 112 0.19 13.45 -13.89
CA GLU A 112 0.84 14.18 -12.80
C GLU A 112 0.67 13.45 -11.48
N TRP A 113 1.80 13.11 -10.84
CA TRP A 113 1.83 12.54 -9.50
C TRP A 113 1.74 13.64 -8.44
N ILE A 114 0.95 13.39 -7.42
CA ILE A 114 0.77 14.23 -6.26
C ILE A 114 1.22 13.43 -5.04
N TYR A 115 1.84 14.09 -4.07
CA TYR A 115 2.18 13.45 -2.79
C TYR A 115 1.39 14.04 -1.63
N SER A 116 1.17 13.22 -0.62
CA SER A 116 0.63 13.61 0.68
C SER A 116 1.22 12.70 1.77
N GLN A 117 0.73 12.81 2.99
CA GLN A 117 1.18 11.97 4.09
C GLN A 117 0.21 10.80 4.32
N PHE A 118 0.78 9.62 4.54
CA PHE A 118 0.12 8.50 5.19
C PHE A 118 0.81 8.26 6.54
N SER A 119 0.05 8.06 7.62
CA SER A 119 0.63 7.79 8.94
C SER A 119 -0.12 6.72 9.69
N ILE A 120 0.60 6.02 10.56
CA ILE A 120 0.08 4.98 11.45
C ILE A 120 0.33 5.46 12.88
N HIS A 121 -0.68 5.44 13.74
CA HIS A 121 -0.57 5.70 15.16
C HIS A 121 -0.88 4.42 15.93
N PHE A 122 0.17 3.76 16.43
CA PHE A 122 0.08 2.40 16.98
C PHE A 122 -0.80 2.34 18.23
N THR A 123 -0.61 3.25 19.19
CA THR A 123 -1.42 3.31 20.42
C THR A 123 -2.89 3.58 20.15
N LYS A 124 -3.19 4.41 19.13
CA LYS A 124 -4.58 4.75 18.75
C LYS A 124 -5.21 3.67 17.89
N LYS A 125 -4.43 2.71 17.38
CA LYS A 125 -4.87 1.72 16.39
C LYS A 125 -5.54 2.38 15.19
N LYS A 126 -4.92 3.45 14.67
CA LYS A 126 -5.46 4.25 13.56
C LYS A 126 -4.41 4.53 12.51
N MET A 127 -4.84 4.47 11.25
CA MET A 127 -4.11 4.97 10.10
C MET A 127 -4.78 6.24 9.60
N PHE A 128 -3.99 7.22 9.16
CA PHE A 128 -4.45 8.47 8.58
C PHE A 128 -3.90 8.61 7.17
N LEU A 129 -4.73 9.10 6.28
CA LEU A 129 -4.46 9.33 4.88
C LEU A 129 -4.84 10.77 4.56
N MET A 130 -3.93 11.51 3.93
CA MET A 130 -4.14 12.90 3.54
C MET A 130 -4.53 13.80 4.72
N GLY A 131 -3.99 13.51 5.91
CA GLY A 131 -4.17 14.28 7.15
C GLY A 131 -5.48 14.05 7.90
N GLU A 132 -6.61 13.91 7.21
CA GLU A 132 -7.95 13.92 7.84
C GLU A 132 -8.69 12.57 7.76
N ARG A 133 -8.44 11.78 6.71
CA ARG A 133 -9.18 10.54 6.48
C ARG A 133 -8.53 9.42 7.28
N MET A 134 -9.32 8.66 8.02
CA MET A 134 -8.81 7.62 8.90
C MET A 134 -9.46 6.27 8.69
N LYS A 135 -8.72 5.23 9.04
CA LYS A 135 -9.15 3.84 9.13
C LYS A 135 -8.60 3.23 10.41
N GLU A 136 -9.34 2.34 11.04
CA GLU A 136 -8.84 1.56 12.16
C GLU A 136 -7.84 0.49 11.69
N TYR A 137 -6.81 0.30 12.50
CA TYR A 137 -5.76 -0.69 12.30
C TYR A 137 -5.95 -1.81 13.32
N VAL A 138 -6.12 -3.03 12.84
CA VAL A 138 -6.12 -4.22 13.69
C VAL A 138 -4.71 -4.79 13.66
N ASP A 139 -4.10 -4.93 14.84
CA ASP A 139 -2.82 -5.63 14.99
C ASP A 139 -2.99 -7.09 14.57
N PHE A 140 -2.38 -7.48 13.45
CA PHE A 140 -2.33 -8.89 13.04
C PHE A 140 -1.20 -9.66 13.74
N ASN A 141 -0.41 -9.00 14.61
CA ASN A 141 0.69 -9.59 15.38
C ASN A 141 0.29 -10.03 16.80
N VAL A 142 -0.99 -10.29 17.08
CA VAL A 142 -1.37 -10.99 18.32
C VAL A 142 -1.26 -12.49 18.08
N GLN A 143 -0.05 -13.02 18.26
CA GLN A 143 0.16 -14.44 18.59
C GLN A 143 0.11 -14.61 20.10
#